data_AF-B4ILP6-F1
#
_entry.id   AF-B4ILP6-F1
#
_cell.length_a   1.000
_cell.length_b   1.000
_cell.length_c   1.000
_cell.angle_alpha   90.00
_cell.angle_beta   90.00
_cell.angle_gamma   90.00
#
_symmetry.space_group_name_H-M   'P 1'
#
loop_
_entity.id
_entity.type
_entity.pdbx_description
1 polymer ?
#
loop_
_entity_poly.entity_id
_entity_poly.type
_entity_poly.pdbx_seq_one_letter_code
_entity_poly.pdbx_strand_id
1 'polypeptide(L)'
;MEAEHLKRLEAKEADHIPAILDEFNTKNADLLVFDSFRTDNLWHELWLAIFGILDDQRFSHLHTQCLNTVRILTRDEFSLQTNYIEQEVNTLLKLARIEVGSLKLPATPDELKQQESKEPQLEPSQAQSEVIAEALKCLCNLVYQSSDCRRQCLRQHCLDAILKRVASSMRHPCALEYYDMKLLFLAYCIGSRRRALASKSI
;
A
#
# COMPACT_ATOMS: atom_id res chain seq x y z
N MET A 1 12.11 10.23 15.84
CA MET A 1 13.00 10.58 14.71
C MET A 1 13.59 11.94 15.03
N GLU A 2 14.87 12.16 14.73
CA GLU A 2 15.50 13.46 14.94
C GLU A 2 15.08 14.44 13.84
N ALA A 3 14.90 15.72 14.18
CA ALA A 3 14.47 16.75 13.22
C ALA A 3 15.44 16.89 12.03
N GLU A 4 16.74 16.68 12.27
CA GLU A 4 17.77 16.69 11.24
C GLU A 4 17.58 15.52 10.25
N HIS A 5 17.24 14.32 10.74
CA HIS A 5 16.98 13.18 9.87
C HIS A 5 15.77 13.43 8.96
N LEU A 6 14.71 14.02 9.49
CA LEU A 6 13.53 14.36 8.70
C LEU A 6 13.85 15.36 7.58
N LYS A 7 14.58 16.44 7.89
CA LYS A 7 15.00 17.43 6.89
C LYS A 7 15.81 16.82 5.75
N ARG A 8 16.69 15.87 6.04
CA ARG A 8 17.48 15.16 5.03
C ARG A 8 16.61 14.26 4.13
N LEU A 9 15.57 13.64 4.70
CA LEU A 9 14.59 12.88 3.92
C LEU A 9 13.78 13.80 3.00
N GLU A 10 13.33 14.96 3.50
CA GLU A 10 12.61 15.96 2.71
C GLU A 10 13.46 16.55 1.57
N ALA A 11 14.74 16.79 1.84
CA ALA A 11 15.73 17.24 0.86
C ALA A 11 16.16 16.12 -0.13
N LYS A 12 15.72 14.87 0.12
CA LYS A 12 16.08 13.67 -0.65
C LYS A 12 17.60 13.48 -0.80
N GLU A 13 18.33 13.67 0.30
CA GLU A 13 19.78 13.47 0.34
C GLU A 13 20.14 11.98 0.24
N ALA A 14 20.35 11.51 -1.00
CA ALA A 14 20.52 10.10 -1.36
C ALA A 14 21.49 9.32 -0.46
N ASP A 15 22.60 9.94 -0.07
CA ASP A 15 23.65 9.30 0.72
C ASP A 15 23.21 8.99 2.16
N HIS A 16 22.25 9.75 2.69
CA HIS A 16 21.79 9.64 4.07
C HIS A 16 20.50 8.82 4.22
N ILE A 17 19.66 8.77 3.18
CA ILE A 17 18.36 8.08 3.23
C ILE A 17 18.50 6.63 3.73
N PRO A 18 19.41 5.77 3.21
CA PRO A 18 19.46 4.37 3.61
C PRO A 18 19.74 4.19 5.10
N ALA A 19 20.69 4.96 5.65
CA ALA A 19 21.07 4.89 7.06
C ALA A 19 19.95 5.38 7.98
N ILE A 20 19.30 6.49 7.61
CA ILE A 20 18.17 7.06 8.37
C ILE A 20 17.00 6.07 8.41
N LEU A 21 16.65 5.48 7.26
CA LEU A 21 15.54 4.53 7.19
C LEU A 21 15.86 3.21 7.89
N ASP A 22 17.10 2.73 7.83
CA ASP A 22 17.51 1.51 8.53
C ASP A 22 17.44 1.67 10.05
N GLU A 23 17.95 2.79 10.58
CA GLU A 23 17.84 3.13 11.99
C GLU A 23 16.37 3.24 12.41
N PHE A 24 15.56 3.96 11.64
CA PHE A 24 14.14 4.13 11.93
C PHE A 24 13.39 2.79 11.93
N ASN A 25 13.57 1.98 10.87
CA ASN A 25 12.85 0.73 10.71
C ASN A 25 13.23 -0.27 11.80
N THR A 26 14.52 -0.34 12.17
CA THR A 26 15.01 -1.21 13.24
C THR A 26 14.46 -0.79 14.59
N LYS A 27 14.54 0.50 14.91
CA LYS A 27 14.09 1.03 16.20
C LYS A 27 12.57 0.92 16.41
N ASN A 28 11.79 1.02 15.34
CA ASN A 28 10.32 1.08 15.41
C ASN A 28 9.62 -0.17 14.85
N ALA A 29 10.35 -1.26 14.59
CA ALA A 29 9.82 -2.49 14.00
C ALA A 29 8.59 -3.04 14.75
N ASP A 30 8.62 -2.96 16.08
CA ASP A 30 7.60 -3.43 17.01
C ASP A 30 6.80 -2.29 17.66
N LEU A 31 6.89 -1.07 17.13
CA LEU A 31 6.18 0.08 17.68
C LEU A 31 4.66 -0.09 17.55
N LEU A 32 3.96 0.10 18.68
CA LEU A 32 2.50 0.05 18.79
C LEU A 32 1.90 1.35 19.35
N VAL A 33 2.70 2.18 20.02
CA VAL A 33 2.27 3.45 20.63
C VAL A 33 2.96 4.60 19.90
N PHE A 34 2.18 5.53 19.35
CA PHE A 34 2.67 6.56 18.42
C PHE A 34 2.62 7.98 18.97
N ASP A 35 2.43 8.16 20.29
CA ASP A 35 2.23 9.50 20.89
C ASP A 35 3.35 10.50 20.57
N SER A 36 4.60 10.04 20.53
CA SER A 36 5.74 10.87 20.15
C SER A 36 5.73 11.30 18.68
N PHE A 37 5.02 10.58 17.80
CA PHE A 37 4.89 10.91 16.38
C PHE A 37 3.67 11.79 16.09
N ARG A 38 2.68 11.81 16.99
CA ARG A 38 1.52 12.69 16.89
C ARG A 38 1.85 14.14 17.29
N THR A 39 2.93 14.33 18.03
CA THR A 39 3.42 15.65 18.45
C THR A 39 4.09 16.35 17.25
N ASP A 40 3.89 17.67 17.14
CA ASP A 40 4.50 18.52 16.11
C ASP A 40 4.32 18.03 14.66
N ASN A 41 3.22 17.31 14.39
CA ASN A 41 2.89 16.79 13.06
C ASN A 41 3.95 15.81 12.47
N LEU A 42 4.84 15.28 13.31
CA LEU A 42 5.99 14.46 12.88
C LEU A 42 5.57 13.24 12.04
N TRP A 43 4.45 12.59 12.39
CA TRP A 43 3.92 11.46 11.62
C TRP A 43 3.62 11.88 10.17
N HIS A 44 2.98 13.04 9.98
CA HIS A 44 2.55 13.49 8.66
C HIS A 44 3.72 14.00 7.82
N GLU A 45 4.64 14.75 8.43
CA GLU A 45 5.85 15.21 7.73
C GLU A 45 6.71 14.03 7.28
N LEU A 46 6.93 13.04 8.15
CA LEU A 46 7.63 11.82 7.78
C LEU A 46 6.87 11.05 6.68
N TRP A 47 5.55 10.93 6.80
CA TRP A 47 4.72 10.30 5.78
C TRP A 47 4.94 10.94 4.41
N LEU A 48 4.81 12.27 4.30
CA LEU A 48 5.01 13.00 3.05
C LEU A 48 6.44 12.89 2.52
N ALA A 49 7.46 12.98 3.38
CA ALA A 49 8.85 12.83 2.99
C ALA A 49 9.11 11.46 2.33
N ILE A 50 8.57 10.39 2.92
CA ILE A 50 8.71 9.03 2.38
C ILE A 50 7.96 8.87 1.06
N PHE A 51 6.74 9.40 0.94
CA PHE A 51 6.00 9.33 -0.33
C PHE A 51 6.66 10.17 -1.43
N GLY A 52 7.29 11.30 -1.08
CA GLY A 52 8.12 12.06 -2.00
C GLY A 52 9.31 11.25 -2.55
N ILE A 53 9.89 10.35 -1.75
CA ILE A 53 10.95 9.43 -2.21
C ILE A 53 10.36 8.31 -3.08
N LEU A 54 9.22 7.73 -2.67
CA LEU A 54 8.53 6.66 -3.42
C LEU A 54 8.03 7.08 -4.81
N ASP A 55 7.69 8.36 -4.98
CA ASP A 55 7.26 8.91 -6.27
C ASP A 55 8.44 9.20 -7.23
N ASP A 56 9.69 9.12 -6.77
CA ASP A 56 10.88 9.45 -7.55
C ASP A 56 11.67 8.19 -7.94
N GLN A 57 11.58 7.83 -9.22
CA GLN A 57 12.16 6.59 -9.77
C GLN A 57 13.68 6.47 -9.57
N ARG A 58 14.40 7.59 -9.35
CA ARG A 58 15.84 7.58 -9.03
C ARG A 58 16.12 6.84 -7.72
N PHE A 59 15.15 6.82 -6.81
CA PHE A 59 15.23 6.14 -5.52
C PHE A 59 14.53 4.77 -5.52
N SER A 60 14.25 4.19 -6.68
CA SER A 60 13.61 2.87 -6.80
C SER A 60 14.29 1.75 -6.00
N HIS A 61 15.62 1.82 -5.85
CA HIS A 61 16.41 0.90 -5.02
C HIS A 61 16.11 1.01 -3.51
N LEU A 62 15.54 2.14 -3.05
CA LEU A 62 15.17 2.40 -1.66
C LEU A 62 13.68 2.15 -1.38
N HIS A 63 12.87 1.85 -2.41
CA HIS A 63 11.41 1.72 -2.26
C HIS A 63 11.02 0.67 -1.22
N THR A 64 11.70 -0.48 -1.17
CA THR A 64 11.41 -1.50 -0.15
C THR A 64 11.66 -0.98 1.27
N GLN A 65 12.74 -0.23 1.51
CA GLN A 65 13.04 0.37 2.82
C GLN A 65 12.04 1.47 3.18
N CYS A 66 11.64 2.28 2.20
CA CYS A 66 10.59 3.29 2.34
C CYS A 66 9.25 2.63 2.70
N LEU A 67 8.87 1.57 2.01
CA LEU A 67 7.62 0.85 2.28
C LEU A 67 7.61 0.17 3.66
N ASN A 68 8.77 -0.29 4.17
CA ASN A 68 8.88 -0.73 5.56
C ASN A 68 8.56 0.40 6.55
N THR A 69 9.02 1.62 6.28
CA THR A 69 8.69 2.81 7.08
C THR A 69 7.19 3.09 7.03
N VAL A 70 6.61 3.12 5.82
CA VAL A 70 5.16 3.27 5.62
C VAL A 70 4.38 2.17 6.37
N ARG A 71 4.81 0.92 6.32
CA ARG A 71 4.17 -0.21 7.01
C ARG A 71 4.15 -0.05 8.53
N ILE A 72 5.16 0.61 9.12
CA ILE A 72 5.16 0.97 10.54
C ILE A 72 4.15 2.11 10.78
N LEU A 73 4.21 3.18 10.00
CA LEU A 73 3.33 4.35 10.15
C LEU A 73 1.85 4.01 9.99
N THR A 74 1.51 3.10 9.08
CA THR A 74 0.14 2.60 8.85
C THR A 74 -0.45 1.82 10.03
N ARG A 75 0.29 1.58 11.11
CA ARG A 75 -0.26 0.97 12.33
C ARG A 75 -0.96 1.99 13.23
N ASP A 76 -0.69 3.28 13.05
CA ASP A 76 -1.31 4.34 13.86
C ASP A 76 -2.68 4.75 13.32
N GLU A 77 -3.74 4.11 13.82
CA GLU A 77 -5.11 4.41 13.42
C GLU A 77 -5.47 5.90 13.60
N PHE A 78 -4.98 6.54 14.66
CA PHE A 78 -5.28 7.95 14.95
C PHE A 78 -4.78 8.86 13.82
N SER A 79 -3.50 8.79 13.49
CA SER A 79 -2.91 9.61 12.43
C SER A 79 -3.52 9.32 11.05
N LEU A 80 -3.91 8.08 10.78
CA LEU A 80 -4.61 7.72 9.54
C LEU A 80 -6.01 8.32 9.43
N GLN A 81 -6.69 8.58 10.56
CA GLN A 81 -8.03 9.19 10.58
C GLN A 81 -7.97 10.72 10.57
N THR A 82 -6.89 11.32 11.06
CA THR A 82 -6.75 12.78 11.14
C THR A 82 -6.12 13.40 9.90
N ASN A 83 -5.44 12.62 9.06
CA ASN A 83 -4.74 13.10 7.87
C ASN A 83 -5.43 12.65 6.58
N TYR A 84 -5.41 13.52 5.56
CA TYR A 84 -5.89 13.19 4.22
C TYR A 84 -4.79 12.50 3.43
N ILE A 85 -4.96 11.20 3.15
CA ILE A 85 -3.91 10.34 2.55
C ILE A 85 -4.30 9.71 1.20
N GLU A 86 -5.27 10.32 0.49
CA GLU A 86 -5.85 9.71 -0.71
C GLU A 86 -4.81 9.50 -1.83
N GLN A 87 -3.89 10.46 -2.00
CA GLN A 87 -2.85 10.40 -3.03
C GLN A 87 -1.86 9.28 -2.74
N GLU A 88 -1.47 9.13 -1.48
CA GLU A 88 -0.51 8.13 -1.03
C GLU A 88 -1.08 6.71 -1.14
N VAL A 89 -2.39 6.55 -0.90
CA VAL A 89 -3.10 5.30 -1.22
C VAL A 89 -3.00 4.97 -2.72
N ASN A 90 -3.17 5.96 -3.60
CA ASN A 90 -3.04 5.75 -5.04
C ASN A 90 -1.61 5.35 -5.44
N THR A 91 -0.58 5.95 -4.82
CA THR A 91 0.83 5.55 -5.02
C THR A 91 1.05 4.11 -4.57
N LEU A 92 0.53 3.69 -3.41
CA LEU A 92 0.62 2.30 -2.95
C LEU A 92 -0.09 1.32 -3.89
N LEU A 93 -1.25 1.68 -4.45
CA LEU A 93 -1.96 0.84 -5.42
C LEU A 93 -1.15 0.66 -6.71
N LYS A 94 -0.50 1.73 -7.21
CA LYS A 94 0.40 1.66 -8.36
C LYS A 94 1.61 0.76 -8.07
N LEU A 95 2.27 0.93 -6.93
CA LEU A 95 3.41 0.10 -6.51
C LEU A 95 3.02 -1.38 -6.33
N ALA A 96 1.80 -1.62 -5.86
CA ALA A 96 1.22 -2.95 -5.76
C ALA A 96 0.74 -3.52 -7.11
N ARG A 97 0.92 -2.79 -8.23
CA ARG A 97 0.43 -3.14 -9.58
C ARG A 97 -1.06 -3.47 -9.61
N ILE A 98 -1.86 -2.72 -8.85
CA ILE A 98 -3.32 -2.79 -8.86
C ILE A 98 -3.82 -1.68 -9.78
N GLU A 99 -4.03 -1.99 -11.05
CA GLU A 99 -4.52 -1.03 -12.04
C GLU A 99 -6.01 -0.73 -11.82
N VAL A 100 -6.27 0.45 -11.26
CA VAL A 100 -7.61 1.03 -11.14
C VAL A 100 -8.09 1.44 -12.53
N GLY A 101 -9.08 0.73 -13.08
CA GLY A 101 -9.80 1.13 -14.31
C GLY A 101 -9.51 0.35 -15.60
N SER A 102 -8.69 -0.71 -15.58
CA SER A 102 -8.36 -1.49 -16.79
C SER A 102 -9.34 -2.64 -17.10
N LEU A 103 -10.37 -2.84 -16.28
CA LEU A 103 -11.39 -3.86 -16.52
C LEU A 103 -12.53 -3.29 -17.36
N LYS A 104 -12.30 -3.21 -18.68
CA LYS A 104 -13.39 -3.57 -19.58
C LYS A 104 -13.59 -5.08 -19.38
N LEU A 105 -14.64 -5.46 -18.64
CA LEU A 105 -15.15 -6.82 -18.71
C LEU A 105 -15.39 -7.11 -20.19
N PRO A 106 -14.74 -8.13 -20.79
CA PRO A 106 -15.00 -8.46 -22.17
C PRO A 106 -16.46 -8.86 -22.28
N ALA A 107 -17.25 -8.06 -22.99
CA ALA A 107 -18.66 -8.32 -23.24
C ALA A 107 -18.82 -9.42 -24.30
N THR A 108 -17.74 -9.75 -25.03
CA THR A 108 -17.73 -10.75 -26.09
C THR A 108 -16.50 -11.66 -26.05
N PRO A 109 -16.60 -12.91 -26.55
CA PRO A 109 -15.47 -13.84 -26.68
C PRO A 109 -14.28 -13.31 -27.51
N ASP A 110 -14.51 -12.34 -28.40
CA ASP A 110 -13.46 -11.74 -29.23
C ASP A 110 -12.65 -10.67 -28.48
N GLU A 111 -13.23 -10.01 -27.48
CA GLU A 111 -12.51 -9.05 -26.61
C GLU A 111 -11.58 -9.75 -25.62
N LEU A 112 -11.86 -11.00 -25.23
CA LEU A 112 -10.96 -11.85 -24.44
C LEU A 112 -9.64 -12.09 -25.19
N LYS A 113 -9.70 -12.44 -26.47
CA LYS A 113 -8.51 -12.68 -27.32
C LYS A 113 -7.67 -11.41 -27.55
N GLN A 114 -8.32 -10.24 -27.56
CA GLN A 114 -7.64 -8.94 -27.70
C GLN A 114 -6.99 -8.45 -26.39
N GLN A 115 -7.50 -8.85 -25.22
CA GLN A 115 -6.83 -8.59 -23.94
C GLN A 115 -5.61 -9.50 -23.72
N GLU A 116 -5.65 -10.73 -24.23
CA GLU A 116 -4.52 -11.68 -24.20
C GLU A 116 -3.34 -11.26 -25.10
N SER A 117 -3.55 -10.31 -26.03
CA SER A 117 -2.55 -9.84 -27.00
C SER A 117 -1.90 -8.49 -26.66
N LYS A 118 -2.22 -7.89 -25.50
CA LYS A 118 -1.44 -6.77 -24.95
C LYS A 118 -0.24 -7.32 -24.18
N GLU A 119 0.96 -7.03 -24.70
CA GLU A 119 2.32 -7.21 -24.19
C GLU A 119 2.57 -8.41 -23.25
N PRO A 120 3.61 -9.25 -23.51
CA PRO A 120 3.99 -10.28 -22.55
C PRO A 120 4.25 -9.61 -21.20
N GLN A 121 3.41 -9.91 -20.20
CA GLN A 121 3.67 -9.51 -18.83
C GLN A 121 4.96 -10.21 -18.42
N LEU A 122 6.08 -9.50 -18.56
CA LEU A 122 7.37 -9.95 -18.05
C LEU A 122 7.16 -10.20 -16.56
N GLU A 123 7.39 -11.45 -16.15
CA GLU A 123 7.42 -11.83 -14.74
C GLU A 123 8.23 -10.79 -13.96
N PRO A 124 7.66 -10.21 -12.88
CA PRO A 124 8.35 -9.18 -12.13
C PRO A 124 9.71 -9.70 -11.66
N SER A 125 10.73 -8.84 -11.74
CA SER A 125 12.03 -9.18 -11.15
C SER A 125 11.86 -9.41 -9.63
N GLN A 126 12.82 -10.09 -9.00
CA GLN A 126 12.77 -10.32 -7.56
C GLN A 126 12.60 -9.01 -6.77
N ALA A 127 13.37 -7.97 -7.12
CA ALA A 127 13.27 -6.65 -6.49
C ALA A 127 11.87 -6.02 -6.69
N GLN A 128 11.27 -6.17 -7.86
CA GLN A 128 9.90 -5.69 -8.10
C GLN A 128 8.87 -6.47 -7.27
N SER A 129 9.04 -7.78 -7.14
CA SER A 129 8.17 -8.62 -6.32
C SER A 129 8.24 -8.23 -4.84
N GLU A 130 9.41 -7.86 -4.33
CA GLU A 130 9.58 -7.36 -2.95
C GLU A 130 8.84 -6.04 -2.73
N VAL A 131 8.95 -5.10 -3.68
CA VAL A 131 8.22 -3.82 -3.65
C VAL A 131 6.71 -4.04 -3.67
N ILE A 132 6.21 -4.91 -4.57
CA ILE A 132 4.79 -5.24 -4.65
C ILE A 132 4.31 -5.85 -3.33
N ALA A 133 5.08 -6.78 -2.75
CA ALA A 133 4.74 -7.43 -1.49
C ALA A 133 4.65 -6.43 -0.33
N GLU A 134 5.61 -5.52 -0.20
CA GLU A 134 5.59 -4.50 0.85
C GLU A 134 4.47 -3.47 0.64
N ALA A 135 4.17 -3.08 -0.60
CA ALA A 135 3.04 -2.20 -0.90
C ALA A 135 1.70 -2.87 -0.50
N LEU A 136 1.52 -4.16 -0.80
CA LEU A 136 0.35 -4.92 -0.39
C LEU A 136 0.22 -5.04 1.13
N LYS A 137 1.34 -5.19 1.87
CA LYS A 137 1.34 -5.17 3.34
C LYS A 137 0.85 -3.82 3.88
N CYS A 138 1.33 -2.72 3.30
CA CYS A 138 0.88 -1.37 3.67
C CYS A 138 -0.63 -1.20 3.40
N LEU A 139 -1.11 -1.62 2.23
CA LEU A 139 -2.53 -1.57 1.88
C LEU A 139 -3.38 -2.42 2.83
N CYS A 140 -2.93 -3.61 3.23
CA CYS A 140 -3.61 -4.43 4.22
C CYS A 140 -3.77 -3.69 5.55
N ASN A 141 -2.72 -3.01 6.04
CA ASN A 141 -2.80 -2.21 7.26
C ASN A 141 -3.79 -1.05 7.10
N LEU A 142 -3.73 -0.30 6.00
CA LEU A 142 -4.64 0.81 5.71
C LEU A 142 -6.10 0.37 5.66
N VAL A 143 -6.39 -0.72 4.95
CA VAL A 143 -7.73 -1.32 4.87
C VAL A 143 -8.17 -1.88 6.22
N TYR A 144 -7.27 -2.34 7.08
CA TYR A 144 -7.64 -2.77 8.43
C TYR A 144 -7.96 -1.58 9.35
N GLN A 145 -7.10 -0.57 9.39
CA GLN A 145 -7.19 0.55 10.33
C GLN A 145 -8.21 1.62 9.89
N SER A 146 -8.23 2.01 8.61
CA SER A 146 -9.05 3.13 8.14
C SER A 146 -10.28 2.67 7.37
N SER A 147 -11.47 3.07 7.84
CA SER A 147 -12.72 2.87 7.09
C SER A 147 -12.74 3.61 5.77
N ASP A 148 -11.97 4.67 5.65
CA ASP A 148 -12.03 5.61 4.53
C ASP A 148 -11.18 5.05 3.40
N CYS A 149 -9.97 4.57 3.74
CA CYS A 149 -9.13 3.78 2.84
C CYS A 149 -9.87 2.53 2.34
N ARG A 150 -10.61 1.81 3.21
CA ARG A 150 -11.46 0.69 2.77
C ARG A 150 -12.45 1.11 1.68
N ARG A 151 -13.20 2.19 1.93
CA ARG A 151 -14.21 2.67 0.98
C ARG A 151 -13.55 3.12 -0.33
N GLN A 152 -12.37 3.73 -0.27
CA GLN A 152 -11.60 4.10 -1.44
C GLN A 152 -11.17 2.88 -2.26
N CYS A 153 -10.58 1.86 -1.64
CA CYS A 153 -10.21 0.62 -2.35
C CYS A 153 -11.41 -0.08 -2.99
N LEU A 154 -12.58 -0.04 -2.34
CA LEU A 154 -13.83 -0.56 -2.91
C LEU A 154 -14.32 0.26 -4.11
N ARG A 155 -14.24 1.59 -4.05
CA ARG A 155 -14.68 2.50 -5.13
C ARG A 155 -13.78 2.43 -6.36
N GLN A 156 -12.50 2.20 -6.16
CA GLN A 156 -11.50 2.19 -7.23
C GLN A 156 -11.39 0.84 -7.95
N HIS A 157 -12.37 -0.07 -7.82
CA HIS A 157 -12.31 -1.40 -8.43
C HIS A 157 -11.03 -2.19 -8.10
N CYS A 158 -10.35 -1.87 -6.99
CA CYS A 158 -9.11 -2.52 -6.61
C CYS A 158 -9.32 -4.02 -6.40
N LEU A 159 -10.49 -4.40 -5.87
CA LEU A 159 -10.84 -5.80 -5.68
C LEU A 159 -10.94 -6.56 -7.00
N ASP A 160 -11.49 -5.94 -8.03
CA ASP A 160 -11.66 -6.60 -9.33
C ASP A 160 -10.29 -6.86 -9.98
N ALA A 161 -9.36 -5.90 -9.84
CA ALA A 161 -7.97 -6.06 -10.29
C ALA A 161 -7.24 -7.16 -9.50
N ILE A 162 -7.43 -7.24 -8.19
CA ILE A 162 -6.84 -8.30 -7.35
C ILE A 162 -7.46 -9.67 -7.72
N LEU A 163 -8.77 -9.75 -7.92
CA LEU A 163 -9.46 -10.98 -8.33
C LEU A 163 -8.96 -11.47 -9.69
N LYS A 164 -8.77 -10.58 -10.67
CA LYS A 164 -8.18 -10.93 -11.96
C LYS A 164 -6.76 -11.48 -11.78
N ARG A 165 -5.92 -10.82 -10.96
CA ARG A 165 -4.56 -11.27 -10.67
C ARG A 165 -4.53 -12.67 -10.04
N VAL A 166 -5.37 -12.88 -9.02
CA VAL A 166 -5.51 -14.18 -8.34
C VAL A 166 -5.98 -15.28 -9.30
N ALA A 167 -6.98 -15.00 -10.13
CA ALA A 167 -7.50 -15.97 -11.11
C ALA A 167 -6.45 -16.35 -12.17
N SER A 168 -5.57 -15.41 -12.55
CA SER A 168 -4.45 -15.68 -13.46
C SER A 168 -3.26 -16.39 -12.77
N SER A 169 -3.08 -16.23 -11.46
CA SER A 169 -1.92 -16.73 -10.69
C SER A 169 -2.10 -18.14 -10.11
N MET A 170 -3.19 -18.87 -10.45
CA MET A 170 -3.59 -20.16 -9.85
C MET A 170 -2.61 -21.34 -10.03
N ARG A 171 -1.34 -21.10 -10.35
CA ARG A 171 -0.35 -22.17 -10.45
C ARG A 171 0.41 -22.38 -9.13
N HIS A 172 0.89 -21.39 -8.38
CA HIS A 172 1.70 -21.62 -7.16
C HIS A 172 1.54 -20.47 -6.13
N PRO A 173 1.38 -20.74 -4.82
CA PRO A 173 1.24 -19.67 -3.81
C PRO A 173 2.55 -18.94 -3.59
N CYS A 174 2.67 -17.77 -4.20
CA CYS A 174 3.71 -16.79 -3.90
C CYS A 174 3.26 -15.87 -2.75
N ALA A 175 4.20 -15.22 -2.06
CA ALA A 175 3.88 -14.27 -0.99
C ALA A 175 2.92 -13.16 -1.44
N LEU A 176 2.91 -12.81 -2.73
CA LEU A 176 1.97 -11.86 -3.33
C LEU A 176 0.53 -12.36 -3.27
N GLU A 177 0.29 -13.63 -3.63
CA GLU A 177 -1.04 -14.25 -3.58
C GLU A 177 -1.59 -14.23 -2.15
N TYR A 178 -0.76 -14.50 -1.15
CA TYR A 178 -1.19 -14.42 0.25
C TYR A 178 -1.69 -13.02 0.62
N TYR A 179 -0.95 -11.96 0.27
CA TYR A 179 -1.37 -10.60 0.59
C TYR A 179 -2.54 -10.11 -0.26
N ASP A 180 -2.68 -10.59 -1.49
CA ASP A 180 -3.86 -10.36 -2.32
C ASP A 180 -5.13 -10.94 -1.69
N MET A 181 -5.07 -12.22 -1.29
CA MET A 181 -6.18 -12.87 -0.59
C MET A 181 -6.50 -12.18 0.74
N LYS A 182 -5.46 -11.79 1.49
CA LYS A 182 -5.64 -11.04 2.73
C LYS A 182 -6.33 -9.70 2.49
N LEU A 183 -5.94 -8.97 1.44
CA LEU A 183 -6.54 -7.68 1.11
C LEU A 183 -8.02 -7.83 0.69
N LEU A 184 -8.34 -8.84 -0.14
CA LEU A 184 -9.71 -9.20 -0.49
C LEU A 184 -10.56 -9.53 0.74
N PHE A 185 -10.03 -10.38 1.63
CA PHE A 185 -10.68 -10.76 2.88
C PHE A 185 -10.96 -9.54 3.76
N LEU A 186 -9.96 -8.69 3.99
CA LEU A 186 -10.10 -7.50 4.84
C LEU A 186 -11.14 -6.52 4.28
N ALA A 187 -11.14 -6.29 2.96
CA ALA A 187 -12.10 -5.42 2.31
C ALA A 187 -13.54 -5.94 2.42
N TYR A 188 -13.76 -7.24 2.18
CA TYR A 188 -15.10 -7.84 2.17
C TYR A 188 -15.65 -8.14 3.57
N CYS A 189 -14.84 -8.73 4.45
CA CYS A 189 -15.28 -9.21 5.76
C CYS A 189 -15.48 -8.07 6.76
N ILE A 190 -14.61 -7.05 6.76
CA ILE A 190 -14.78 -5.90 7.67
C ILE A 190 -15.95 -5.01 7.21
N GLY A 191 -16.11 -4.85 5.88
CA GLY A 191 -17.25 -4.11 5.31
C GLY A 191 -18.61 -4.76 5.62
N SER A 192 -18.66 -6.10 5.70
CA SER A 192 -19.90 -6.83 6.00
C SER A 192 -20.20 -6.90 7.50
N ARG A 193 -19.17 -7.06 8.35
CA ARG A 193 -19.33 -7.10 9.81
C ARG A 193 -19.83 -5.78 10.39
N ARG A 194 -19.36 -4.63 9.88
CA ARG A 194 -19.83 -3.31 10.33
C ARG A 194 -21.24 -2.97 9.85
N ARG A 195 -21.66 -3.42 8.65
CA ARG A 195 -23.05 -3.29 8.17
C ARG A 195 -24.02 -4.11 9.04
N ALA A 196 -23.66 -5.33 9.40
CA ALA A 196 -24.47 -6.19 10.26
C ALA A 196 -24.57 -5.69 11.72
N LEU A 197 -23.57 -4.94 12.20
CA LEU A 197 -23.61 -4.27 13.51
C LEU A 197 -24.46 -2.99 13.45
N ALA A 198 -24.37 -2.20 12.38
CA ALA A 198 -25.20 -1.00 12.22
C ALA A 198 -26.70 -1.33 12.08
N SER A 199 -27.06 -2.45 11.47
CA SER A 199 -28.45 -2.91 11.34
C SER A 199 -29.04 -3.52 12.63
N LYS A 200 -28.22 -3.74 13.68
CA LYS A 200 -28.66 -4.25 14.99
C LYS A 200 -28.78 -3.16 16.06
N SER A 201 -28.34 -1.94 15.75
CA SER A 201 -28.42 -0.77 16.65
C SER A 201 -29.56 0.18 16.28
N ILE A 202 -30.54 -0.28 15.50
CA ILE A 202 -31.79 0.43 15.16
C ILE A 202 -32.96 -0.37 15.73
#